data_AF-A0A8S2XXG9-F1
#
_entry.id   AF-A0A8S2XXG9-F1
#
_cell.length_a   1.000
_cell.length_b   1.000
_cell.length_c   1.000
_cell.angle_alpha   90.00
_cell.angle_beta   90.00
_cell.angle_gamma   90.00
#
_symmetry.space_group_name_H-M   'P 1'
#
loop_
_entity.id
_entity.type
_entity.pdbx_description
1 polymer ?
#
loop_
_entity_poly.entity_id
_entity_poly.type
_entity_poly.pdbx_seq_one_letter_code
_entity_poly.pdbx_strand_id
1 'polypeptide(L)' 'MEAICILLGEQSERVVDPATGQRKEDWWKTSQRVLGTQNFLKTLLTYKRDEISPALMKRIREKYVPDPNFQPDK' A
#
# COMPACT_ATOMS: atom_id res chain seq x y z
N MET A 1 -2.47 -4.42 -3.65
CA MET A 1 -2.19 -4.40 -2.19
C MET A 1 -1.31 -3.24 -1.74
N GLU A 2 -0.34 -2.79 -2.55
CA GLU A 2 0.52 -1.63 -2.21
C GLU A 2 -0.28 -0.39 -1.76
N ALA A 3 -1.35 -0.02 -2.48
CA ALA A 3 -2.21 1.12 -2.15
C ALA A 3 -2.80 1.07 -0.72
N ILE A 4 -3.16 -0.12 -0.23
CA ILE A 4 -3.70 -0.29 1.13
C ILE A 4 -2.60 -0.07 2.16
N CYS A 5 -1.39 -0.60 1.92
CA CYS A 5 -0.25 -0.37 2.82
C CYS A 5 0.08 1.12 2.93
N ILE A 6 0.05 1.84 1.81
CA ILE A 6 0.27 3.29 1.78
C ILE A 6 -0.82 4.02 2.59
N LEU A 7 -2.09 3.65 2.44
CA LEU A 7 -3.18 4.27 3.20
C LEU A 7 -3.08 3.98 4.71
N LEU A 8 -2.67 2.77 5.08
CA LEU A 8 -2.42 2.40 6.47
C LEU A 8 -1.14 3.04 7.05
N GLY A 9 -0.38 3.80 6.24
CA GLY A 9 0.84 4.47 6.68
C GLY A 9 2.04 3.53 6.85
N GLU A 10 1.94 2.31 6.32
CA GLU A 10 3.02 1.33 6.39
C GLU A 10 4.16 1.69 5.44
N GLN A 11 5.38 1.38 5.85
CA GLN A 11 6.57 1.60 5.02
C GLN A 11 6.91 0.36 4.20
N SER A 12 7.33 0.56 2.95
CA SER A 12 7.97 -0.49 2.17
C SER A 12 9.28 -0.91 2.80
N GLU A 13 9.61 -2.18 2.69
CA GLU A 13 10.96 -2.64 2.98
C GLU A 13 11.90 -2.28 1.82
N ARG A 14 13.14 -1.87 2.12
CA ARG A 14 14.15 -1.63 1.08
C ARG A 14 14.93 -2.91 0.86
N VAL A 15 14.79 -3.50 -0.32
CA VAL A 15 15.49 -4.73 -0.70
C VAL A 15 16.47 -4.42 -1.82
N VAL A 16 17.65 -5.03 -1.77
CA VAL A 16 18.62 -4.96 -2.87
C VAL A 16 18.24 -6.04 -3.86
N ASP A 17 17.95 -5.63 -5.10
CA ASP A 17 17.65 -6.54 -6.18
C ASP A 17 18.90 -7.39 -6.49
N PRO A 18 18.82 -8.73 -6.40
CA PRO A 18 19.98 -9.60 -6.55
C PRO A 18 20.53 -9.65 -7.99
N ALA A 19 19.73 -9.25 -8.99
CA ALA A 19 20.14 -9.26 -10.40
C ALA A 19 20.76 -7.93 -10.83
N THR A 20 20.26 -6.81 -10.30
CA THR A 20 20.68 -5.46 -10.73
C THR A 20 21.50 -4.71 -9.69
N GLY A 21 21.55 -5.19 -8.43
CA GLY A 21 22.22 -4.52 -7.31
C GLY A 21 21.53 -3.22 -6.87
N GLN A 22 20.39 -2.86 -7.48
CA GLN A 22 19.68 -1.63 -7.17
C GLN A 22 18.79 -1.80 -5.93
N ARG A 23 18.65 -0.72 -5.16
CA ARG A 23 17.72 -0.69 -4.02
C ARG A 23 16.31 -0.44 -4.54
N LYS A 24 15.41 -1.40 -4.33
CA LYS A 24 13.99 -1.31 -4.69
C LYS A 24 13.13 -1.26 -3.44
N GLU A 25 12.01 -0.55 -3.53
CA GLU A 25 10.93 -0.63 -2.53
C GLU A 25 10.16 -1.94 -2.72
N ASP A 26 10.26 -2.83 -1.74
CA ASP A 26 9.47 -4.05 -1.65
C ASP A 26 8.22 -3.78 -0.80
N TRP A 27 7.12 -3.61 -1.51
CA TRP A 27 5.78 -3.49 -0.93
C TRP A 27 5.09 -4.84 -0.76
N TRP A 28 5.60 -5.91 -1.37
CA TRP A 28 5.02 -7.24 -1.27
C TRP A 28 5.16 -7.79 0.13
N LYS A 29 6.37 -7.74 0.70
CA LYS A 29 6.62 -8.25 2.05
C LYS A 29 5.81 -7.49 3.12
N THR A 30 5.74 -6.17 3.02
CA THR A 30 4.86 -5.34 3.85
C THR A 30 3.39 -5.70 3.66
N SER A 31 2.94 -5.93 2.42
CA SER A 31 1.56 -6.35 2.14
C SER A 31 1.21 -7.68 2.78
N GLN A 32 2.10 -8.68 2.70
CA GLN A 32 1.89 -9.98 3.33
C GLN A 32 1.76 -9.86 4.84
N ARG A 33 2.60 -9.04 5.47
CA ARG A 33 2.52 -8.76 6.91
C ARG A 33 1.18 -8.15 7.31
N VAL A 34 0.73 -7.13 6.57
CA VAL A 34 -0.57 -6.48 6.80
C VAL A 34 -1.72 -7.46 6.64
N LEU A 35 -1.73 -8.24 5.56
CA LEU A 35 -2.75 -9.27 5.30
C LEU A 35 -2.77 -10.37 6.36
N GLY A 36 -1.61 -10.74 6.91
CA GLY A 36 -1.49 -11.75 7.95
C GLY A 36 -1.97 -11.30 9.33
N THR A 37 -2.32 -10.02 9.52
CA THR A 37 -2.84 -9.55 10.80
C THR A 37 -4.25 -10.09 11.05
N GLN A 38 -4.49 -10.64 12.25
CA GLN A 38 -5.78 -11.24 12.62
C GLN A 38 -6.98 -10.29 12.49
N ASN A 39 -6.73 -8.98 12.58
CA ASN A 39 -7.74 -7.94 12.52
C ASN A 39 -7.73 -7.14 11.20
N PHE A 40 -7.05 -7.61 10.15
CA PHE A 40 -6.89 -6.85 8.90
C PHE A 40 -8.21 -6.26 8.38
N LEU A 41 -9.24 -7.10 8.18
CA LEU A 41 -10.55 -6.66 7.69
C LEU A 41 -11.24 -5.70 8.65
N LYS A 42 -11.12 -5.95 9.96
CA LYS A 42 -11.68 -5.07 11.00
C LYS A 42 -11.02 -3.69 10.96
N THR A 43 -9.70 -3.64 10.84
CA THR A 43 -8.93 -2.40 10.69
C THR A 43 -9.41 -1.60 9.48
N LEU A 44 -9.69 -2.26 8.34
CA LEU A 44 -10.23 -1.59 7.15
C LEU A 44 -11.65 -1.06 7.37
N LEU A 45 -12.52 -1.83 8.03
CA LEU A 45 -13.90 -1.41 8.32
C LEU A 45 -13.95 -0.22 9.29
N THR A 46 -13.04 -0.18 10.27
CA THR A 46 -12.95 0.90 11.26
C THR A 46 -11.99 2.01 10.83
N TYR A 47 -11.45 1.94 9.61
CA TYR A 47 -10.45 2.90 9.15
C TYR A 47 -11.07 4.29 9.01
N LYS A 48 -10.46 5.27 9.67
CA LYS A 48 -10.96 6.64 9.68
C LYS A 48 -10.53 7.37 8.41
N ARG A 49 -11.46 7.51 7.45
CA ARG A 49 -11.22 8.18 6.17
C ARG A 49 -10.86 9.67 6.32
N ASP A 50 -11.27 10.30 7.41
CA ASP A 50 -11.08 11.74 7.62
C ASP A 50 -9.70 12.08 8.22
N GLU A 51 -8.97 11.08 8.72
CA GLU A 51 -7.64 11.23 9.31
C GLU A 51 -6.50 10.90 8.33
N ILE A 52 -6.81 10.69 7.04
CA ILE A 52 -5.79 10.37 6.03
C ILE A 52 -4.91 11.60 5.76
N SER A 53 -3.60 11.44 5.91
CA SER A 53 -2.64 12.50 5.56
C SER A 53 -2.80 12.94 4.09
N PRO A 54 -2.85 14.25 3.80
CA PRO A 54 -2.96 14.77 2.44
C PRO A 54 -1.86 14.25 1.50
N ALA A 55 -0.66 13.98 2.04
CA ALA A 55 0.46 13.44 1.28
C ALA A 55 0.18 12.00 0.78
N LEU A 56 -0.38 11.15 1.65
CA LEU A 56 -0.77 9.78 1.28
C LEU A 56 -1.89 9.80 0.25
N MET A 57 -2.91 10.65 0.46
CA MET A 57 -4.03 10.77 -0.47
C MET A 57 -3.58 11.25 -1.86
N LYS A 58 -2.64 12.21 -1.91
CA LYS A 58 -2.03 12.69 -3.16
C LYS A 58 -1.33 11.54 -3.91
N ARG A 59 -0.47 10.78 -3.23
CA ARG A 59 0.24 9.63 -3.82
C ARG A 59 -0.74 8.59 -4.39
N ILE A 60 -1.85 8.33 -3.68
CA ILE A 60 -2.87 7.38 -4.14
C ILE A 60 -3.57 7.89 -5.40
N ARG A 61 -3.99 9.15 -5.42
CA ARG A 61 -4.70 9.78 -6.54
C ARG A 61 -3.84 9.91 -7.80
N GLU A 62 -2.55 10.18 -7.64
CA GLU A 62 -1.66 10.35 -8.79
C GLU A 62 -1.22 9.01 -9.38
N LYS A 63 -0.94 8.00 -8.54
CA LYS A 63 -0.38 6.72 -9.00
C LYS A 63 -1.43 5.68 -9.37
N TYR A 64 -2.53 5.57 -8.60
CA TYR A 64 -3.44 4.42 -8.70
C TYR A 64 -4.81 4.77 -9.29
N VAL A 65 -5.37 5.93 -8.98
CA VAL A 65 -6.68 6.34 -9.55
C VAL A 65 -6.69 6.36 -11.09
N PRO A 66 -5.64 6.81 -11.81
CA PRO A 66 -5.62 6.74 -13.27
C PRO A 66 -5.24 5.36 -13.82
N ASP A 67 -4.84 4.40 -12.99
CA ASP A 67 -4.41 3.07 -13.45
C ASP A 67 -5.64 2.23 -13.88
N PRO A 68 -5.76 1.85 -15.16
CA PRO A 68 -6.89 1.06 -15.66
C PRO A 68 -6.92 -0.39 -15.12
N ASN A 69 -5.86 -0.85 -14.44
CA ASN A 69 -5.83 -2.12 -13.70
C ASN A 69 -6.24 -1.96 -12.24
N PHE A 70 -6.48 -0.73 -11.78
CA PHE A 70 -6.91 -0.41 -10.43
C PHE A 70 -8.38 0.02 -10.43
N GLN A 71 -9.25 -0.84 -10.95
CA GLN A 71 -10.70 -0.64 -10.96
C GLN A 71 -11.38 -1.70 -10.10
N PRO A 72 -12.43 -1.36 -9.34
CA PRO A 72 -13.11 -2.32 -8.47
C PRO A 72 -13.84 -3.43 -9.23
N ASP A 73 -14.26 -3.16 -10.47
CA ASP A 73 -15.00 -4.09 -11.32
C ASP A 73 -14.12 -5.07 -12.10
N LYS A 74 -12.79 -4.97 -11.97
CA LYS A 74 -11.79 -5.88 -12.53
C LYS A 74 -11.09 -6.65 -11.41
#